data_AF-A0A1E5VBS6-F1
#
_entry.id   AF-A0A1E5VBS6-F1
#
_cell.length_a   1.000
_cell.length_b   1.000
_cell.length_c   1.000
_cell.angle_alpha   90.00
_cell.angle_beta   90.00
_cell.angle_gamma   90.00
#
_symmetry.space_group_name_H-M   'P 1'
#
loop_
_entity.id
_entity.type
_entity.pdbx_description
1 polymer ?
#
loop_
_entity_poly.entity_id
_entity_poly.type
_entity_poly.pdbx_seq_one_letter_code
_entity_poly.pdbx_strand_id
1 'polypeptide(L)'
;LPPEEQMATCDPELLTMEITNDIEFLVIISDGVWGCFESQTVVDYIRFYLKNGRNDLRAICEKLCDRTMVSSDNVTAILVQFKDAPPPQPPPAPHAQLPAPPSAPEEKEEHEDIGPSVVSENQPLLRDR
;
A
#
# COMPACT_ATOMS: atom_id res chain seq x y z
N LEU A 1 -28.16 -19.07 -1.90
CA LEU A 1 -27.15 -18.06 -2.25
C LEU A 1 -25.81 -18.68 -1.88
N PRO A 2 -24.86 -18.82 -2.82
CA PRO A 2 -23.48 -19.16 -2.49
C PRO A 2 -22.89 -18.11 -1.52
N PRO A 3 -21.79 -18.41 -0.80
CA PRO A 3 -21.25 -17.53 0.25
C PRO A 3 -21.08 -16.05 -0.17
N GLU A 4 -20.67 -15.83 -1.42
CA GLU A 4 -20.50 -14.51 -2.05
C GLU A 4 -21.80 -13.74 -2.26
N GLU A 5 -22.95 -14.40 -2.24
CA GLU A 5 -24.28 -13.79 -2.40
C GLU A 5 -25.05 -13.69 -1.07
N GLN A 6 -24.41 -13.98 0.07
CA GLN A 6 -25.04 -13.81 1.37
C GLN A 6 -25.09 -12.32 1.78
N MET A 7 -26.10 -11.94 2.56
CA MET A 7 -26.23 -10.57 3.10
C MET A 7 -25.03 -10.15 3.98
N ALA A 8 -24.34 -11.13 4.56
CA ALA A 8 -23.06 -10.97 5.21
C ALA A 8 -22.11 -12.02 4.62
N THR A 9 -20.96 -11.58 4.10
CA THR A 9 -19.93 -12.44 3.52
C THR A 9 -18.68 -12.44 4.39
N CYS A 10 -17.94 -13.55 4.36
CA CYS A 10 -16.61 -13.69 4.97
C CYS A 10 -15.50 -13.55 3.91
N ASP A 11 -15.71 -12.66 2.94
CA ASP A 11 -14.78 -12.38 1.85
C ASP A 11 -14.09 -11.03 2.10
N PRO A 12 -12.84 -11.01 2.61
CA PRO A 12 -12.15 -9.77 2.92
C PRO A 12 -11.61 -9.10 1.65
N GLU A 13 -11.58 -7.77 1.67
CA GLU A 13 -10.82 -7.01 0.69
C GLU A 13 -9.31 -7.18 0.95
N LEU A 14 -8.56 -7.60 -0.08
CA LEU A 14 -7.12 -7.83 0.00
C LEU A 14 -6.36 -6.76 -0.77
N LEU A 15 -5.55 -5.97 -0.06
CA LEU A 15 -4.59 -5.05 -0.63
C LEU A 15 -3.17 -5.48 -0.24
N THR A 16 -2.32 -5.73 -1.24
CA THR A 16 -0.90 -6.00 -1.03
C THR A 16 -0.09 -4.77 -1.41
N MET A 17 0.78 -4.33 -0.51
CA MET A 17 1.66 -3.18 -0.72
C MET A 17 3.06 -3.51 -0.21
N GLU A 18 4.09 -3.10 -0.96
CA GLU A 18 5.47 -3.20 -0.54
C GLU A 18 5.79 -2.13 0.50
N ILE A 19 6.48 -2.49 1.58
CA ILE A 19 6.93 -1.52 2.58
C ILE A 19 8.16 -0.80 2.04
N THR A 20 7.96 0.44 1.61
CA THR A 20 9.01 1.34 1.11
C THR A 20 9.50 2.31 2.20
N ASN A 21 10.62 2.99 1.93
CA ASN A 21 11.30 3.84 2.91
C ASN A 21 10.53 5.12 3.28
N ASP A 22 9.51 5.49 2.50
CA ASP A 22 8.60 6.61 2.77
C ASP A 22 7.43 6.23 3.69
N ILE A 23 7.27 4.93 4.00
CA ILE A 23 6.23 4.45 4.91
C ILE A 23 6.76 4.49 6.35
N GLU A 24 6.30 5.49 7.11
CA GLU A 24 6.75 5.73 8.49
C GLU A 24 6.18 4.69 9.48
N PHE A 25 4.89 4.34 9.36
CA PHE A 25 4.19 3.43 10.28
C PHE A 25 2.88 2.90 9.68
N LEU A 26 2.35 1.84 10.29
CA LEU A 26 1.00 1.31 10.08
C LEU A 26 0.19 1.45 11.37
N VAL A 27 -1.04 1.96 11.25
CA VAL A 27 -2.02 2.01 12.35
C VAL A 27 -3.26 1.20 11.97
N ILE A 28 -3.70 0.33 12.87
CA ILE A 28 -4.95 -0.45 12.76
C ILE A 28 -5.79 -0.14 13.99
N ILE A 29 -7.03 0.30 13.80
CA ILE A 29 -7.91 0.70 14.89
C ILE A 29 -9.35 0.19 14.64
N SER A 30 -10.10 0.02 15.73
CA SER A 30 -11.52 -0.37 15.68
C SER A 30 -12.45 0.82 15.43
N ASP A 31 -13.72 0.52 15.12
CA ASP A 31 -14.77 1.53 14.89
C ASP A 31 -14.96 2.47 16.10
N GLY A 32 -14.75 1.96 17.32
CA GLY A 32 -14.73 2.79 18.53
C GLY A 32 -13.74 3.97 18.49
N VAL A 33 -12.68 3.91 17.67
CA VAL A 33 -11.79 5.05 17.39
C VAL A 33 -12.27 5.85 16.18
N TRP A 34 -12.66 5.18 15.09
CA TRP A 34 -13.09 5.84 13.86
C TRP A 34 -14.35 6.67 14.02
N GLY A 35 -15.23 6.33 14.97
CA GLY A 35 -16.38 7.16 15.32
C GLY A 35 -16.01 8.51 15.93
N CYS A 36 -14.77 8.69 16.41
CA CYS A 36 -14.30 9.93 17.05
C CYS A 36 -13.31 10.74 16.19
N PHE A 37 -12.71 10.12 15.17
CA PHE A 37 -11.60 10.68 14.41
C PHE A 37 -11.70 10.40 12.92
N GLU A 38 -11.33 11.38 12.11
CA GLU A 38 -11.04 11.16 10.69
C GLU A 38 -9.68 10.46 10.51
N SER A 39 -9.56 9.65 9.44
CA SER A 39 -8.34 8.91 9.07
C SER A 39 -7.08 9.76 9.13
N GLN A 40 -7.11 10.94 8.51
CA GLN A 40 -5.92 11.80 8.46
C GLN A 40 -5.58 12.41 9.83
N THR A 41 -6.58 12.71 10.66
CA THR A 41 -6.36 13.24 12.01
C THR A 41 -5.62 12.23 12.88
N VAL A 42 -5.94 10.94 12.78
CA VAL A 42 -5.22 9.87 13.50
C VAL A 42 -3.75 9.80 13.04
N VAL A 43 -3.53 9.84 11.72
CA VAL A 43 -2.18 9.80 11.14
C VAL A 43 -1.34 10.99 11.60
N ASP A 44 -1.89 12.21 11.53
CA ASP A 44 -1.19 13.43 11.92
C ASP A 44 -0.88 13.45 13.43
N TYR A 45 -1.81 12.96 14.24
CA TYR A 45 -1.62 12.81 15.68
C TYR A 45 -0.46 11.88 16.04
N ILE A 46 -0.38 10.73 15.38
CA ILE A 46 0.72 9.75 15.58
C ILE A 46 2.04 10.35 15.08
N ARG A 47 2.06 10.90 13.87
CA ARG A 47 3.25 11.56 13.28
C ARG A 47 3.80 12.64 14.20
N PHE A 48 2.93 13.46 14.79
CA PHE A 48 3.34 14.52 15.69
C PHE A 48 4.17 13.97 16.85
N TYR A 49 3.78 12.85 17.47
CA TYR A 49 4.57 12.30 18.57
C TYR A 49 5.86 11.61 18.14
N LEU A 50 5.82 10.85 17.05
CA LEU A 50 7.01 10.16 16.53
C LEU A 50 8.10 11.18 16.15
N LYS A 51 7.74 12.27 15.46
CA LYS A 51 8.68 13.34 15.07
C LYS A 51 9.25 14.12 16.25
N ASN A 52 8.54 14.16 17.38
CA ASN A 52 9.01 14.78 18.62
C ASN A 52 9.81 13.82 19.51
N GLY A 53 10.32 12.71 18.95
CA GLY A 53 11.19 11.77 19.65
C GLY A 53 10.49 10.92 20.71
N ARG A 54 9.15 10.88 20.71
CA ARG A 54 8.40 9.95 21.56
C ARG A 54 8.31 8.60 20.85
N ASN A 55 9.29 7.75 21.12
CA ASN A 55 9.38 6.42 20.50
C ASN A 55 8.63 5.34 21.31
N ASP A 56 7.92 5.73 22.37
CA ASP A 56 7.07 4.83 23.14
C ASP A 56 5.69 4.70 22.47
N LEU A 57 5.58 3.70 21.61
CA LEU A 57 4.34 3.42 20.87
C LEU A 57 3.17 3.09 21.79
N ARG A 58 3.42 2.46 22.95
CA ARG A 58 2.37 2.17 23.95
C ARG A 58 1.75 3.47 24.44
N ALA A 59 2.58 4.42 24.87
CA ALA A 59 2.09 5.70 25.36
C ALA A 59 1.33 6.50 24.28
N ILE A 60 1.71 6.36 23.00
CA ILE A 60 0.96 6.97 21.89
C ILE A 60 -0.42 6.32 21.75
N CYS A 61 -0.49 4.98 21.76
CA CYS A 61 -1.76 4.25 21.70
C CYS A 61 -2.66 4.56 22.89
N GLU A 62 -2.13 4.57 24.12
CA GLU A 62 -2.88 4.93 25.33
C GLU A 62 -3.51 6.31 25.19
N LYS A 63 -2.73 7.31 24.77
CA LYS A 63 -3.27 8.67 24.55
C LYS A 63 -4.26 8.76 23.39
N LEU A 64 -4.15 7.90 22.39
CA LEU A 64 -5.14 7.84 21.31
C LEU A 64 -6.46 7.30 21.87
N CYS A 65 -6.42 6.20 22.63
CA CYS A 65 -7.59 5.59 23.26
C CYS A 65 -8.22 6.50 24.33
N ASP A 66 -7.43 7.24 25.12
CA ASP A 66 -7.96 8.18 26.12
C ASP A 66 -8.83 9.27 25.47
N ARG A 67 -8.47 9.69 24.25
CA ARG A 67 -9.25 10.71 23.52
C ARG A 67 -10.56 10.16 22.94
N THR A 68 -10.71 8.84 22.88
CA THR A 68 -11.94 8.17 22.47
C THR A 68 -12.76 7.70 23.66
N MET A 69 -12.48 8.15 24.89
CA MET A 69 -13.26 7.79 26.09
C MET A 69 -14.75 8.19 26.01
N VAL A 70 -15.12 9.06 25.06
CA VAL A 70 -16.51 9.40 24.78
C VAL A 70 -17.25 8.33 23.96
N SER A 71 -16.52 7.38 23.35
CA SER A 71 -17.12 6.26 22.65
C SER A 71 -17.73 5.29 23.66
N SER A 72 -18.93 4.81 23.37
CA SER A 72 -19.61 3.77 24.14
C SER A 72 -19.19 2.35 23.72
N ASP A 73 -18.09 2.22 22.97
CA ASP A 73 -17.67 0.98 22.33
C ASP A 73 -16.29 0.50 22.83
N ASN A 74 -15.90 -0.72 22.45
CA ASN A 74 -14.55 -1.22 22.67
C ASN A 74 -13.54 -0.50 21.76
N VAL A 75 -12.52 0.06 22.39
CA VAL A 75 -11.47 0.82 21.72
C VAL A 75 -10.23 -0.05 21.63
N THR A 76 -9.74 -0.28 20.41
CA THR A 76 -8.49 -1.02 20.16
C THR A 76 -7.62 -0.24 19.18
N ALA A 77 -6.31 -0.18 19.46
CA ALA A 77 -5.32 0.39 18.57
C ALA A 77 -4.05 -0.47 18.52
N ILE A 78 -3.58 -0.73 17.29
CA ILE A 78 -2.30 -1.36 16.99
C ILE A 78 -1.48 -0.35 16.19
N LEU A 79 -0.28 -0.06 16.69
CA LEU A 79 0.68 0.82 16.02
C LEU A 79 1.97 0.06 15.75
N VAL A 80 2.36 0.01 14.48
CA VAL A 80 3.60 -0.60 14.01
C VAL A 80 4.45 0.49 13.40
N GLN A 81 5.60 0.80 14.01
CA GLN A 81 6.59 1.70 13.44
C GLN A 81 7.60 0.90 12.62
N PHE A 82 7.82 1.30 11.36
CA PHE A 82 8.86 0.68 10.54
C PHE A 82 10.21 1.32 10.87
N LYS A 83 11.28 0.52 10.80
CA LYS A 83 12.64 1.05 10.94
C LYS A 83 13.00 1.78 9.66
N ASP A 84 13.72 2.89 9.77
CA ASP A 84 14.39 3.47 8.61
C ASP A 84 15.21 2.37 7.92
N ALA A 85 15.10 2.26 6.60
CA ALA A 85 16.04 1.42 5.87
C ALA A 85 17.46 1.97 6.07
N PRO A 86 18.47 1.08 6.16
CA PRO A 86 19.84 1.50 5.97
C PRO A 86 19.91 2.32 4.67
N PRO A 87 20.64 3.45 4.63
CA PRO A 87 20.82 4.20 3.38
C PRO A 87 21.23 3.23 2.27
N PRO A 88 20.73 3.40 1.04
CA PRO A 88 21.03 2.48 -0.06
C PRO A 88 22.53 2.20 -0.08
N GLN A 89 22.92 0.94 0.06
CA GLN A 89 24.34 0.61 -0.03
C GLN A 89 24.82 1.11 -1.40
N PRO A 90 25.93 1.86 -1.48
CA PRO A 90 26.46 2.28 -2.76
C PRO A 90 26.60 1.03 -3.64
N PRO A 91 26.23 1.11 -4.93
CA PRO A 91 26.26 -0.04 -5.83
C PRO A 91 27.60 -0.77 -5.66
N PRO A 92 27.60 -2.11 -5.59
CA PRO A 92 28.83 -2.87 -5.40
C PRO A 92 29.86 -2.35 -6.41
N ALA A 93 31.02 -1.94 -5.89
CA ALA A 93 32.12 -1.45 -6.72
C ALA A 93 32.35 -2.42 -7.89
N PRO A 94 32.70 -1.93 -9.09
CA PRO A 94 32.61 -2.68 -10.34
C PRO A 94 33.70 -3.77 -10.46
N HIS A 95 33.82 -4.70 -9.51
CA HIS A 95 34.72 -5.84 -9.54
C HIS A 95 34.16 -7.03 -8.75
N ALA A 96 32.98 -7.51 -9.13
CA ALA A 96 32.61 -8.91 -8.93
C ALA A 96 32.03 -9.41 -10.25
N GLN A 97 32.89 -10.01 -11.05
CA GLN A 97 32.57 -10.61 -12.34
C GLN A 97 31.45 -11.65 -12.13
N LEU A 98 30.26 -11.39 -12.65
CA LEU A 98 29.26 -12.44 -12.88
C LEU A 98 29.86 -13.42 -13.90
N PRO A 99 29.73 -14.75 -13.72
CA PRO A 99 30.14 -15.70 -14.75
C PRO A 99 29.32 -15.45 -16.02
N ALA A 100 30.00 -15.40 -17.16
CA ALA A 100 29.38 -15.11 -18.45
C ALA A 100 28.29 -16.16 -18.79
N PRO A 101 27.15 -15.75 -19.37
CA PRO A 101 26.17 -16.69 -19.88
C PRO A 101 26.74 -17.49 -21.07
N PRO A 102 26.38 -18.78 -21.24
CA PRO A 102 26.83 -19.56 -22.38
C PRO A 102 26.28 -18.97 -23.68
N SER A 103 27.17 -18.82 -24.68
CA SER A 103 26.85 -18.33 -26.01
C SER A 103 25.75 -19.15 -26.67
N ALA A 104 24.80 -18.44 -27.29
CA ALA A 104 23.63 -19.00 -27.98
C ALA A 104 24.00 -19.91 -29.17
N PRO A 105 23.14 -20.87 -29.54
CA PRO A 105 23.09 -21.39 -30.91
C PRO A 105 22.37 -20.39 -31.84
N GLU A 106 22.98 -20.17 -33.00
CA GLU A 106 22.53 -19.33 -34.12
C GLU A 106 21.30 -19.87 -34.88
N GLU A 107 20.47 -18.91 -35.32
CA GLU A 107 19.57 -18.87 -36.50
C GLU A 107 18.29 -19.75 -36.49
N LYS A 108 17.12 -19.27 -36.96
CA LYS A 108 16.85 -18.67 -38.27
C LYS A 108 15.69 -17.66 -38.29
N GLU A 109 15.80 -16.74 -39.26
CA GLU A 109 14.80 -15.78 -39.73
C GLU A 109 13.49 -16.44 -40.18
N GLU A 110 12.36 -15.78 -39.92
CA GLU A 110 11.25 -15.75 -40.87
C GLU A 110 10.61 -14.36 -40.88
N HIS A 111 10.37 -13.91 -42.11
CA HIS A 111 10.09 -12.57 -42.55
C HIS A 111 8.64 -12.57 -43.05
N GLU A 112 7.74 -11.78 -42.47
CA GLU A 112 6.47 -11.47 -43.14
C GLU A 112 6.06 -10.00 -42.89
N ASP A 113 6.21 -9.25 -43.98
CA ASP A 113 5.73 -7.91 -44.25
C ASP A 113 4.25 -7.96 -44.64
N ILE A 114 3.36 -7.25 -43.94
CA ILE A 114 2.13 -6.72 -44.53
C ILE A 114 1.76 -5.39 -43.86
N GLY A 115 1.72 -4.32 -44.68
CA GLY A 115 1.60 -2.92 -44.31
C GLY A 115 0.26 -2.40 -43.74
N PRO A 116 0.06 -1.06 -43.75
CA PRO A 116 -0.87 -0.38 -42.85
C PRO A 116 -2.31 -0.37 -43.39
N SER A 117 -3.29 -0.39 -42.48
CA SER A 117 -4.67 -0.11 -42.86
C SER A 117 -5.46 0.63 -41.78
N VAL A 118 -5.82 1.86 -42.19
CA VAL A 118 -7.05 2.63 -41.96
C VAL A 118 -7.54 2.88 -40.53
N VAL A 119 -7.38 4.15 -40.15
CA VAL A 119 -8.21 4.88 -39.20
C VAL A 119 -9.61 5.03 -39.79
N SER A 120 -10.66 4.69 -39.04
CA SER A 120 -12.02 5.08 -39.37
C SER A 120 -12.80 5.44 -38.11
N GLU A 121 -13.40 6.63 -38.18
CA GLU A 121 -14.29 7.27 -37.21
C GLU A 121 -15.50 6.39 -36.84
N ASN A 122 -15.99 6.54 -35.60
CA ASN A 122 -17.42 6.75 -35.38
C ASN A 122 -17.70 7.43 -34.03
N GLN A 123 -18.58 8.41 -34.10
CA GLN A 123 -18.94 9.45 -33.13
C GLN A 123 -20.11 9.00 -32.18
N PRO A 124 -20.65 9.87 -31.30
CA PRO A 124 -21.08 9.53 -29.94
C PRO A 124 -22.56 9.15 -29.81
N LEU A 125 -22.96 8.60 -28.66
CA LEU A 125 -24.37 8.46 -28.29
C LEU A 125 -24.68 9.16 -26.95
N LEU A 126 -25.61 10.10 -27.04
CA LEU A 126 -26.38 10.74 -25.98
C LEU A 126 -26.95 9.71 -24.99
N ARG A 127 -26.98 10.07 -23.70
CA ARG A 127 -28.05 9.68 -22.79
C ARG A 127 -28.45 10.86 -21.91
N ASP A 128 -29.56 11.48 -22.30
CA ASP A 128 -30.54 12.03 -21.37
C ASP A 128 -31.01 10.95 -20.38
N ARG A 129 -30.98 11.27 -19.09
CA ARG A 129 -32.07 11.05 -18.12
C ARG A 129 -31.73 11.65 -16.76
#